data_AF-A0A8C7XNI1-F1
#
_entry.id   AF-A0A8C7XNI1-F1
#
_cell.length_a   1.000
_cell.length_b   1.000
_cell.length_c   1.000
_cell.angle_alpha   90.00
_cell.angle_beta   90.00
_cell.angle_gamma   90.00
#
_symmetry.space_group_name_H-M   'P 1'
#
loop_
_entity.id
_entity.type
_entity.pdbx_description
1 polymer ?
#
loop_
_entity_poly.entity_id
_entity_poly.type
_entity_poly.pdbx_seq_one_letter_code
_entity_poly.pdbx_strand_id
1 'polypeptide(L)'
;YAVLGVALCFFMYAPWILRSAVCILGASAGSLIATAVVFAIRDEILQFAKHVTSFILGPFDPSIKVANWLERLLHKYLPPDAHRWARGRLGIAVTRVTDGKQLILSDFNSKEDIVQALLCSCFVPGLSGYLPPTFRGEHYIDGGLSNIQPMLPDSSDVTLTVSPFSGDADICPADPPCSLEMVVGTAVLKFSKMNNFRILNGLYPTDLGVRTIEQAFYNGFKDAIRFLQINGEFNGD
;
A
#
# COMPACT_ATOMS: atom_id res chain seq x y z
N TYR A 1 -1.78 -7.86 -2.02
CA TYR A 1 -3.16 -8.33 -2.33
C TYR A 1 -4.11 -8.31 -1.15
N ALA A 2 -3.73 -8.72 0.06
CA ALA A 2 -4.64 -8.66 1.22
C ALA A 2 -5.21 -7.25 1.43
N VAL A 3 -4.35 -6.23 1.45
CA VAL A 3 -4.76 -4.81 1.55
C VAL A 3 -5.71 -4.39 0.42
N LEU A 4 -5.55 -4.96 -0.78
CA LEU A 4 -6.43 -4.68 -1.91
C LEU A 4 -7.82 -5.31 -1.70
N GLY A 5 -7.89 -6.51 -1.13
CA GLY A 5 -9.15 -7.13 -0.70
C GLY A 5 -9.88 -6.30 0.35
N VAL A 6 -9.14 -5.74 1.32
CA VAL A 6 -9.69 -4.80 2.32
C VAL A 6 -10.26 -3.56 1.65
N ALA A 7 -9.50 -2.92 0.76
CA ALA A 7 -9.96 -1.74 0.04
C ALA A 7 -11.24 -2.01 -0.77
N LEU A 8 -11.33 -3.16 -1.48
CA LEU A 8 -12.55 -3.51 -2.22
C LEU A 8 -13.73 -3.76 -1.28
N CYS A 9 -13.52 -4.45 -0.15
CA CYS A 9 -14.55 -4.68 0.84
C CYS A 9 -15.14 -3.34 1.34
N PHE A 10 -14.29 -2.37 1.66
CA PHE A 10 -14.75 -1.04 2.05
C PHE A 10 -15.50 -0.33 0.92
N PHE A 11 -15.02 -0.39 -0.33
CA PHE A 11 -15.79 0.18 -1.46
C PHE A 11 -17.19 -0.41 -1.59
N MET A 12 -17.34 -1.72 -1.32
CA MET A 12 -18.62 -2.42 -1.47
C MET A 12 -19.56 -2.19 -0.29
N TYR A 13 -19.06 -2.30 0.94
CA TYR A 13 -19.89 -2.41 2.14
C TYR A 13 -19.75 -1.27 3.14
N ALA A 14 -18.70 -0.45 3.03
CA ALA A 14 -18.45 0.68 3.92
C ALA A 14 -17.76 1.87 3.22
N PRO A 15 -18.28 2.37 2.08
CA PRO A 15 -17.59 3.40 1.30
C PRO A 15 -17.45 4.73 2.05
N TRP A 16 -18.27 4.97 3.08
CA TRP A 16 -18.15 6.15 3.92
C TRP A 16 -16.82 6.21 4.67
N ILE A 17 -16.26 5.07 5.14
CA ILE A 17 -14.95 5.02 5.82
C ILE A 17 -13.86 5.62 4.90
N LEU A 18 -13.87 5.23 3.63
CA LEU A 18 -12.93 5.74 2.62
C LEU A 18 -13.19 7.21 2.25
N ARG A 19 -14.46 7.62 2.20
CA ARG A 19 -14.85 8.99 1.84
C ARG A 19 -14.57 10.00 2.96
N SER A 20 -14.75 9.60 4.22
CA SER A 20 -14.53 10.43 5.40
C SER A 20 -13.06 10.51 5.82
N ALA A 21 -12.23 9.57 5.39
CA ALA A 21 -10.79 9.62 5.63
C ALA A 21 -10.19 10.92 5.06
N VAL A 22 -9.59 11.71 5.95
CA VAL A 22 -8.90 12.97 5.61
C VAL A 22 -7.72 12.70 4.68
N CYS A 23 -6.98 11.63 4.97
CA CYS A 23 -5.81 11.21 4.22
C CYS A 23 -5.77 9.69 4.11
N ILE A 24 -5.27 9.18 2.99
CA ILE A 24 -5.03 7.76 2.75
C ILE A 24 -3.53 7.57 2.56
N LEU A 25 -2.92 6.79 3.46
CA LEU A 25 -1.48 6.59 3.53
C LEU A 25 -1.10 5.24 2.91
N GLY A 26 0.08 5.17 2.31
CA GLY A 26 0.63 3.90 1.86
C GLY A 26 2.13 3.95 1.62
N ALA A 27 2.79 2.82 1.86
CA ALA A 27 4.19 2.55 1.55
C ALA A 27 4.28 1.39 0.56
N SER A 28 5.31 1.35 -0.30
CA SER A 28 5.50 0.25 -1.25
C SER A 28 4.26 0.01 -2.12
N ALA A 29 3.88 -1.25 -2.36
CA ALA A 29 2.62 -1.62 -3.01
C ALA A 29 1.38 -1.00 -2.33
N GLY A 30 1.43 -0.71 -1.03
CA GLY A 30 0.38 0.01 -0.31
C GLY A 30 0.19 1.44 -0.81
N SER A 31 1.25 2.13 -1.26
CA SER A 31 1.15 3.48 -1.84
C SER A 31 0.37 3.47 -3.17
N LEU A 32 0.53 2.42 -3.98
CA LEU A 32 -0.23 2.23 -5.22
C LEU A 32 -1.71 1.96 -4.93
N ILE A 33 -2.00 1.17 -3.89
CA ILE A 33 -3.38 0.93 -3.43
C ILE A 33 -3.98 2.23 -2.89
N ALA A 34 -3.27 2.97 -2.04
CA ALA A 34 -3.72 4.26 -1.51
C ALA A 34 -4.03 5.25 -2.63
N THR A 35 -3.13 5.35 -3.62
CA THR A 35 -3.34 6.13 -4.85
C THR A 35 -4.62 5.68 -5.56
N ALA A 36 -4.79 4.37 -5.75
CA ALA A 36 -5.97 3.84 -6.43
C ALA A 36 -7.27 4.13 -5.68
N VAL A 37 -7.26 4.05 -4.35
CA VAL A 37 -8.41 4.37 -3.52
C VAL A 37 -8.77 5.85 -3.66
N VAL A 38 -7.79 6.77 -3.55
CA VAL A 38 -8.03 8.22 -3.69
C VAL A 38 -8.69 8.57 -5.04
N PHE A 39 -8.22 7.97 -6.14
CA PHE A 39 -8.81 8.21 -7.46
C PHE A 39 -10.13 7.46 -7.70
N ALA A 40 -10.31 6.26 -7.13
CA ALA A 40 -11.53 5.49 -7.27
C ALA A 40 -12.71 6.08 -6.47
N ILE A 41 -12.47 6.69 -5.30
CA ILE A 41 -13.50 7.43 -4.54
C ILE A 41 -14.09 8.56 -5.39
N ARG A 42 -13.25 9.22 -6.19
CA ARG A 42 -13.62 10.44 -6.91
C ARG A 42 -14.43 10.17 -8.17
N ASP A 43 -13.99 9.23 -9.00
CA ASP A 43 -14.42 9.19 -10.40
C ASP A 43 -15.21 7.94 -10.82
N GLU A 44 -15.56 7.03 -9.91
CA GLU A 44 -15.94 5.66 -10.30
C GLU A 44 -14.93 5.04 -11.28
N ILE A 45 -13.67 5.51 -11.27
CA ILE A 45 -12.59 5.02 -12.13
C ILE A 45 -12.09 3.69 -11.57
N LEU A 46 -12.94 2.68 -11.79
CA LEU A 46 -12.59 1.27 -11.74
C LEU A 46 -11.40 0.97 -12.64
N GLN A 47 -11.10 1.78 -13.66
CA GLN A 47 -10.01 1.48 -14.60
C GLN A 47 -8.63 1.57 -13.94
N PHE A 48 -8.30 2.64 -13.22
CA PHE A 48 -6.99 2.73 -12.54
C PHE A 48 -6.86 1.64 -11.48
N ALA A 49 -7.90 1.46 -10.66
CA ALA A 49 -7.96 0.37 -9.70
C ALA A 49 -7.76 -0.99 -10.38
N LYS A 50 -8.52 -1.32 -11.44
CA LYS A 50 -8.40 -2.58 -12.21
C LYS A 50 -7.00 -2.80 -12.80
N HIS A 51 -6.33 -1.75 -13.26
CA HIS A 51 -5.00 -1.90 -13.85
C HIS A 51 -3.92 -2.03 -12.78
N VAL A 52 -4.01 -1.29 -11.68
CA VAL A 52 -3.13 -1.48 -10.52
C VAL A 52 -3.40 -2.84 -9.86
N THR A 53 -4.63 -3.35 -9.84
CA THR A 53 -4.89 -4.72 -9.35
C THR A 53 -4.30 -5.77 -10.30
N SER A 54 -4.41 -5.58 -11.62
CA SER A 54 -3.78 -6.45 -12.63
C SER A 54 -2.24 -6.41 -12.58
N PHE A 55 -1.66 -5.26 -12.21
CA PHE A 55 -0.24 -5.09 -11.96
C PHE A 55 0.20 -5.98 -10.82
N ILE A 56 -0.50 -5.88 -9.69
CA ILE A 56 -0.17 -6.70 -8.54
C ILE A 56 -0.30 -8.17 -9.00
N LEU A 57 -1.37 -8.57 -9.72
CA LEU A 57 -1.64 -9.95 -10.18
C LEU A 57 -0.71 -10.55 -11.26
N GLY A 58 0.21 -9.79 -11.87
CA GLY A 58 1.04 -10.24 -13.00
C GLY A 58 2.37 -10.90 -12.61
N PRO A 59 2.99 -11.72 -13.49
CA PRO A 59 4.31 -12.31 -13.25
C PRO A 59 5.40 -11.23 -13.21
N PHE A 60 6.16 -11.18 -12.12
CA PHE A 60 7.28 -10.27 -11.93
C PHE A 60 8.48 -10.74 -12.76
N ASP A 61 8.90 -9.96 -13.78
CA ASP A 61 10.24 -10.08 -14.35
C ASP A 61 11.19 -9.22 -13.49
N PRO A 62 12.10 -9.83 -12.70
CA PRO A 62 12.89 -9.13 -11.70
C PRO A 62 14.00 -8.25 -12.28
N SER A 63 14.33 -8.38 -13.56
CA SER A 63 15.66 -7.99 -13.99
C SER A 63 15.81 -6.51 -14.34
N ILE A 64 14.93 -5.88 -15.13
CA ILE A 64 15.27 -4.56 -15.73
C ILE A 64 14.08 -3.60 -15.94
N LYS A 65 12.82 -3.97 -15.71
CA LYS A 65 11.69 -3.10 -16.15
C LYS A 65 10.58 -2.76 -15.15
N VAL A 66 10.62 -3.20 -13.89
CA VAL A 66 9.52 -2.86 -12.95
C VAL A 66 9.34 -1.34 -12.80
N ALA A 67 10.42 -0.58 -12.60
CA ALA A 67 10.36 0.88 -12.50
C ALA A 67 9.89 1.54 -13.81
N ASN A 68 10.54 1.25 -14.95
CA ASN A 68 10.16 1.81 -16.26
C ASN A 68 8.75 1.43 -16.70
N TRP A 69 8.29 0.25 -16.30
CA TRP A 69 6.93 -0.20 -16.57
C TRP A 69 5.94 0.49 -15.64
N LEU A 70 6.27 0.64 -14.34
CA LEU A 70 5.44 1.34 -13.36
C LEU A 70 5.27 2.80 -13.77
N GLU A 71 6.37 3.47 -14.12
CA GLU A 71 6.37 4.83 -14.67
C GLU A 71 5.41 4.95 -15.86
N ARG A 72 5.53 4.06 -16.85
CA ARG A 72 4.62 4.04 -18.01
C ARG A 72 3.16 3.82 -17.62
N LEU A 73 2.89 2.95 -16.66
CA LEU A 73 1.52 2.72 -16.16
C LEU A 73 0.97 3.98 -15.51
N LEU A 74 1.74 4.61 -14.61
CA LEU A 74 1.34 5.82 -13.91
C LEU A 74 1.13 6.97 -14.89
N HIS A 75 2.02 7.15 -15.87
CA HIS A 75 1.83 8.15 -16.93
C HIS A 75 0.62 7.86 -17.81
N LYS A 76 0.29 6.59 -18.06
CA LYS A 76 -0.88 6.23 -18.88
C LYS A 76 -2.21 6.51 -18.18
N TYR A 77 -2.30 6.20 -16.88
CA TYR A 77 -3.60 6.17 -16.19
C TYR A 77 -3.81 7.27 -15.15
N LEU A 78 -2.78 7.96 -14.67
CA LEU A 78 -3.00 9.14 -13.83
C LEU A 78 -3.52 10.31 -14.69
N PRO A 79 -4.61 10.98 -14.29
CA PRO A 79 -5.06 12.21 -14.94
C PRO A 79 -3.97 13.29 -14.95
N PRO A 80 -3.91 14.18 -15.96
CA PRO A 80 -2.93 15.27 -16.01
C PRO A 80 -2.97 16.19 -14.76
N ASP A 81 -4.15 16.37 -14.17
CA ASP A 81 -4.42 17.18 -12.99
C ASP A 81 -4.45 16.37 -11.67
N ALA A 82 -3.99 15.11 -11.69
CA ALA A 82 -3.99 14.18 -10.55
C ALA A 82 -3.51 14.79 -9.23
N HIS A 83 -2.49 15.66 -9.28
CA HIS A 83 -1.92 16.36 -8.14
C HIS A 83 -2.93 17.21 -7.36
N ARG A 84 -3.91 17.83 -8.04
CA ARG A 84 -4.94 18.65 -7.37
C ARG A 84 -5.82 17.82 -6.44
N TRP A 85 -6.01 16.54 -6.79
CA TRP A 85 -6.85 15.61 -6.04
C TRP A 85 -6.07 14.85 -4.98
N ALA A 86 -4.81 14.51 -5.27
CA ALA A 86 -3.93 13.82 -4.36
C ALA A 86 -3.41 14.73 -3.23
N ARG A 87 -3.25 16.04 -3.48
CA ARG A 87 -2.67 16.97 -2.52
C ARG A 87 -3.43 16.95 -1.18
N GLY A 88 -2.71 16.63 -0.10
CA GLY A 88 -3.25 16.51 1.26
C GLY A 88 -4.07 15.23 1.52
N ARG A 89 -4.70 14.65 0.50
CA ARG A 89 -5.56 13.45 0.62
C ARG A 89 -4.81 12.13 0.42
N LEU A 90 -3.69 12.15 -0.30
CA LEU A 90 -2.80 11.00 -0.51
C LEU A 90 -1.49 11.24 0.22
N GLY A 91 -1.07 10.28 1.05
CA GLY A 91 0.26 10.26 1.66
C GLY A 91 1.09 9.09 1.16
N ILE A 92 2.17 9.37 0.45
CA ILE A 92 3.11 8.38 -0.05
C ILE A 92 4.31 8.33 0.88
N ALA A 93 4.48 7.20 1.56
CA ALA A 93 5.60 6.99 2.47
C ALA A 93 6.86 6.59 1.70
N VAL A 94 7.96 7.27 2.00
CA VAL A 94 9.29 7.02 1.41
C VAL A 94 10.34 7.01 2.50
N THR A 95 11.44 6.29 2.30
CA THR A 95 12.60 6.32 3.19
C THR A 95 13.70 7.15 2.55
N ARG A 96 14.13 8.22 3.21
CA ARG A 96 15.21 9.06 2.71
C ARG A 96 16.55 8.35 2.85
N VAL A 97 17.35 8.32 1.78
CA VAL A 97 18.61 7.58 1.76
C VAL A 97 19.66 8.19 2.69
N THR A 98 19.68 9.51 2.83
CA THR A 98 20.74 10.23 3.54
C THR A 98 20.73 10.00 5.06
N ASP A 99 19.57 9.76 5.66
CA ASP A 99 19.42 9.56 7.11
C ASP A 99 18.49 8.41 7.52
N GLY A 100 17.95 7.66 6.55
CA GLY A 100 17.08 6.51 6.80
C GLY A 100 15.70 6.86 7.37
N LYS A 101 15.33 8.14 7.42
CA LYS A 101 14.05 8.56 8.00
C LYS A 101 12.89 8.35 7.04
N GLN A 102 11.75 7.91 7.58
CA GLN A 102 10.50 7.90 6.84
C GLN A 102 9.98 9.33 6.67
N LEU A 103 9.55 9.67 5.46
CA LEU A 103 8.78 10.87 5.17
C LEU A 103 7.46 10.50 4.50
N ILE A 104 6.41 11.27 4.79
CA ILE A 104 5.13 11.17 4.11
C ILE A 104 5.04 12.31 3.10
N LEU A 105 5.09 11.97 1.81
CA LEU A 105 4.92 12.94 0.72
C LEU A 105 3.42 13.10 0.44
N SER A 106 2.89 14.30 0.68
CA SER A 106 1.46 14.61 0.45
C SER A 106 1.22 15.95 -0.27
N ASP A 107 2.26 16.76 -0.47
CA ASP A 107 2.19 18.04 -1.19
C ASP A 107 2.70 17.89 -2.62
N PHE A 108 1.79 17.60 -3.55
CA PHE A 108 2.09 17.38 -4.96
C PHE A 108 1.77 18.62 -5.79
N ASN A 109 2.73 19.08 -6.60
CA ASN A 109 2.57 20.23 -7.50
C ASN A 109 2.26 19.82 -8.95
N SER A 110 2.45 18.55 -9.29
CA SER A 110 2.27 18.06 -10.65
C SER A 110 1.94 16.56 -10.67
N LYS A 111 1.41 16.06 -11.78
CA LYS A 111 1.28 14.61 -12.01
C LYS A 111 2.64 13.90 -11.86
N GLU A 112 3.71 14.57 -12.28
CA GLU A 112 5.06 14.03 -12.20
C GLU A 112 5.54 13.88 -10.76
N ASP A 113 5.15 14.79 -9.85
CA ASP A 113 5.44 14.65 -8.42
C ASP A 113 4.87 13.33 -7.87
N ILE A 114 3.64 12.96 -8.25
CA ILE A 114 3.03 11.70 -7.82
C ILE A 114 3.79 10.52 -8.41
N VAL A 115 4.12 10.57 -9.71
CA VAL A 115 4.86 9.50 -10.39
C VAL A 115 6.19 9.25 -9.70
N GLN A 116 7.00 10.29 -9.49
CA GLN A 116 8.30 10.19 -8.83
C GLN A 116 8.17 9.71 -7.38
N ALA A 117 7.19 10.23 -6.63
CA ALA A 117 6.94 9.76 -5.26
C ALA A 117 6.61 8.27 -5.20
N LEU A 118 5.80 7.76 -6.12
CA LEU A 118 5.47 6.33 -6.21
C LEU A 118 6.66 5.48 -6.65
N LEU A 119 7.46 5.96 -7.60
CA LEU A 119 8.70 5.27 -8.01
C LEU A 119 9.66 5.17 -6.82
N CYS A 120 9.84 6.23 -6.03
CA CYS A 120 10.60 6.21 -4.79
C CYS A 120 10.01 5.23 -3.77
N SER A 121 8.70 5.29 -3.52
CA SER A 121 8.03 4.45 -2.51
C SER A 121 8.04 2.96 -2.85
N CYS A 122 8.10 2.60 -4.13
CA CYS A 122 8.16 1.21 -4.59
C CYS A 122 9.59 0.72 -4.90
N PHE A 123 10.62 1.55 -4.70
CA PHE A 123 12.00 1.16 -5.00
C PHE A 123 12.62 0.39 -3.84
N VAL A 124 12.71 -0.93 -3.98
CA VAL A 124 13.38 -1.80 -2.99
C VAL A 124 14.84 -2.02 -3.45
N PRO A 125 15.85 -1.52 -2.73
CA PRO A 125 17.25 -1.69 -3.13
C PRO A 125 17.63 -3.16 -3.33
N GLY A 126 18.36 -3.45 -4.41
CA GLY A 126 18.75 -4.82 -4.79
C GLY A 126 17.68 -5.59 -5.56
N LEU A 127 16.39 -5.26 -5.40
CA LEU A 127 15.29 -5.84 -6.20
C LEU A 127 14.92 -4.93 -7.38
N SER A 128 14.81 -3.63 -7.13
CA SER A 128 14.42 -2.63 -8.14
C SER A 128 15.63 -2.03 -8.87
N GLY A 129 16.84 -2.39 -8.47
CA GLY A 129 18.11 -1.83 -8.96
C GLY A 129 18.98 -1.29 -7.82
N TYR A 130 20.05 -0.58 -8.19
CA TYR A 130 21.04 -0.06 -7.24
C TYR A 130 21.04 1.47 -7.09
N LEU A 131 20.51 2.20 -8.07
CA LEU A 131 20.41 3.66 -8.03
C LEU A 131 18.97 4.07 -7.67
N PRO A 132 18.73 4.59 -6.46
CA PRO A 132 17.40 5.03 -6.08
C PRO A 132 16.93 6.23 -6.91
N PRO A 133 15.64 6.30 -7.28
CA PRO A 133 15.08 7.49 -7.93
C PRO A 133 15.09 8.70 -6.99
N THR A 134 14.85 9.88 -7.55
CA THR A 134 14.82 11.13 -6.79
C THR A 134 13.44 11.76 -6.79
N PHE A 135 13.09 12.37 -5.67
CA PHE A 135 11.95 13.26 -5.57
C PHE A 135 12.48 14.65 -5.15
N ARG A 136 12.28 15.64 -6.02
CA ARG A 136 12.77 17.03 -5.81
C ARG A 136 14.26 17.13 -5.45
N GLY A 137 15.09 16.29 -6.10
CA GLY A 137 16.55 16.32 -5.96
C GLY A 137 17.13 15.44 -4.85
N GLU A 138 16.30 14.86 -3.99
CA GLU A 138 16.74 13.95 -2.92
C GLU A 138 16.45 12.49 -3.28
N HIS A 139 17.34 11.58 -2.89
CA HIS A 139 17.19 10.14 -3.14
C HIS A 139 16.32 9.46 -2.08
N TYR A 140 15.42 8.61 -2.55
CA TYR A 140 14.50 7.87 -1.70
C TYR A 140 14.37 6.42 -2.13
N ILE A 141 14.10 5.56 -1.15
CA ILE A 141 13.82 4.13 -1.32
C ILE A 141 12.47 3.81 -0.67
N ASP A 142 12.06 2.55 -0.76
CA ASP A 142 10.79 2.06 -0.26
C ASP A 142 10.51 2.48 1.19
N GLY A 143 9.35 3.10 1.41
CA GLY A 143 8.92 3.61 2.71
C GLY A 143 8.71 2.52 3.76
N GLY A 144 8.38 1.30 3.33
CA GLY A 144 8.16 0.15 4.20
C GLY A 144 9.44 -0.38 4.85
N LEU A 145 10.62 0.02 4.34
CA LEU A 145 11.92 -0.35 4.91
C LEU A 145 12.22 0.38 6.21
N SER A 146 11.73 1.61 6.36
CA SER A 146 11.85 2.36 7.62
C SER A 146 10.66 2.11 8.54
N ASN A 147 9.44 2.08 7.99
CA ASN A 147 8.24 1.73 8.75
C ASN A 147 7.13 1.18 7.85
N ILE A 148 6.67 -0.03 8.14
CA ILE A 148 5.73 -0.77 7.29
C ILE A 148 4.28 -0.26 7.42
N GLN A 149 3.99 0.50 8.49
CA GLN A 149 2.72 1.16 8.74
C GLN A 149 2.94 2.67 8.83
N PRO A 150 2.86 3.39 7.70
CA PRO A 150 3.08 4.83 7.71
C PRO A 150 2.00 5.54 8.53
N MET A 151 2.44 6.49 9.36
CA MET A 151 1.59 7.32 10.21
C MET A 151 1.87 8.79 9.91
N LEU A 152 0.84 9.65 10.04
CA LEU A 152 1.06 11.09 9.99
C LEU A 152 1.66 11.56 11.33
N PRO A 153 2.85 12.19 11.32
CA PRO A 153 3.40 12.78 12.53
C PRO A 153 2.43 13.83 13.08
N ASP A 154 2.24 13.83 14.40
CA ASP A 154 1.49 14.86 15.13
C ASP A 154 0.00 14.99 14.76
N SER A 155 -0.60 14.00 14.10
CA SER A 155 -2.06 13.98 13.90
C SER A 155 -2.76 13.49 15.16
N SER A 156 -3.75 14.25 15.65
CA SER A 156 -4.68 13.81 16.70
C SER A 156 -5.78 12.87 16.18
N ASP A 157 -5.78 12.60 14.88
CA ASP A 157 -6.81 11.81 14.21
C ASP A 157 -6.58 10.32 14.41
N VAL A 158 -7.68 9.58 14.56
CA VAL A 158 -7.65 8.12 14.65
C VAL A 158 -7.27 7.56 13.28
N THR A 159 -6.18 6.80 13.23
CA THR A 159 -5.72 6.13 12.01
C THR A 159 -6.18 4.68 12.01
N LEU A 160 -6.97 4.30 11.02
CA LEU A 160 -7.31 2.89 10.75
C LEU A 160 -6.17 2.22 9.99
N THR A 161 -5.58 1.19 10.58
CA THR A 161 -4.41 0.50 10.06
C THR A 161 -4.75 -0.81 9.37
N VAL A 162 -4.13 -1.06 8.20
CA VAL A 162 -4.33 -2.28 7.42
C VAL A 162 -2.97 -2.90 7.11
N SER A 163 -2.77 -4.16 7.49
CA SER A 163 -1.53 -4.88 7.25
C SER A 163 -1.78 -6.21 6.54
N PRO A 164 -0.99 -6.56 5.50
CA PRO A 164 -1.02 -7.91 4.93
C PRO A 164 -0.35 -8.96 5.83
N PHE A 165 0.25 -8.53 6.93
CA PHE A 165 0.98 -9.37 7.88
C PHE A 165 0.26 -9.38 9.22
N SER A 166 0.24 -10.55 9.88
CA SER A 166 -0.35 -10.68 11.20
C SER A 166 0.46 -9.89 12.22
N GLY A 167 -0.22 -9.15 13.08
CA GLY A 167 0.40 -8.18 13.97
C GLY A 167 -0.63 -7.44 14.83
N ASP A 168 -0.36 -6.16 15.05
CA ASP A 168 -1.15 -5.22 15.84
C ASP A 168 -2.03 -4.27 15.00
N ALA A 169 -2.05 -4.42 13.67
CA ALA A 169 -2.93 -3.63 12.81
C ALA A 169 -4.41 -3.94 13.08
N ASP A 170 -5.28 -2.94 12.95
CA ASP A 170 -6.74 -3.07 13.12
C ASP A 170 -7.34 -4.13 12.18
N ILE A 171 -6.81 -4.19 10.95
CA ILE A 171 -7.17 -5.18 9.94
C ILE A 171 -5.91 -5.90 9.49
N CYS A 172 -5.74 -7.13 9.95
CA CYS A 172 -4.66 -8.01 9.55
C CYS A 172 -5.07 -9.50 9.67
N PRO A 173 -4.29 -10.43 9.10
CA PRO A 173 -4.58 -11.85 9.23
C PRO A 173 -4.65 -12.30 10.70
N ALA A 174 -5.75 -12.96 11.06
CA ALA A 174 -5.96 -13.53 12.39
C ALA A 174 -5.21 -14.86 12.57
N ASP A 175 -3.87 -14.80 12.61
CA ASP A 175 -3.04 -15.97 12.90
C ASP A 175 -3.21 -16.43 14.36
N PRO A 176 -3.02 -17.74 14.63
CA PRO A 176 -2.96 -18.25 15.99
C PRO A 176 -1.99 -17.44 16.88
N PRO A 177 -2.20 -17.44 18.21
CA PRO A 177 -1.31 -16.76 19.13
C PRO A 177 0.16 -17.15 18.89
N CYS A 178 1.03 -16.16 18.83
CA CYS A 178 2.47 -16.34 18.70
C CYS A 178 3.13 -15.53 19.81
N SER A 179 3.99 -16.15 20.61
CA SER A 179 4.68 -15.47 21.72
C SER A 179 5.91 -14.70 21.28
N LEU A 180 6.30 -14.80 20.01
CA LEU A 180 7.42 -14.08 19.42
C LEU A 180 6.90 -12.99 18.50
N GLU A 181 7.34 -11.76 18.78
CA GLU A 181 6.99 -10.56 18.04
C GLU A 181 8.26 -9.94 17.47
N MET A 182 8.11 -9.31 16.30
CA MET A 182 9.14 -8.58 15.60
C MET A 182 8.65 -7.16 15.41
N VAL A 183 9.43 -6.19 15.89
CA VAL A 183 9.13 -4.77 15.72
C VAL A 183 9.81 -4.27 14.44
N VAL A 184 9.02 -3.71 13.53
CA VAL A 184 9.51 -3.14 12.25
C VAL A 184 8.99 -1.71 12.14
N GLY A 185 9.86 -0.73 12.42
CA GLY A 185 9.45 0.66 12.56
C GLY A 185 8.54 0.83 13.78
N THR A 186 7.29 1.21 13.55
CA THR A 186 6.27 1.32 14.61
C THR A 186 5.31 0.13 14.68
N ALA A 187 5.37 -0.78 13.71
CA ALA A 187 4.46 -1.92 13.65
C ALA A 187 5.00 -3.14 14.40
N VAL A 188 4.10 -3.88 15.04
CA VAL A 188 4.41 -5.18 15.66
C VAL A 188 3.91 -6.31 14.78
N LEU A 189 4.82 -7.15 14.30
CA LEU A 189 4.51 -8.30 13.46
C LEU A 189 4.74 -9.61 14.23
N LYS A 190 3.84 -10.58 14.08
CA LYS A 190 4.00 -11.90 14.70
C LYS A 190 5.09 -12.70 13.98
N PHE A 191 6.04 -13.27 14.70
CA PHE A 191 7.10 -14.12 14.14
C PHE A 191 6.63 -15.58 14.02
N SER A 192 5.70 -15.82 13.08
CA SER A 192 5.15 -17.15 12.81
C SER A 192 5.61 -17.68 11.45
N LYS A 193 5.61 -19.01 11.25
CA LYS A 193 5.93 -19.62 9.95
C LYS A 193 5.03 -19.07 8.83
N MET A 194 3.75 -18.90 9.11
CA MET A 194 2.78 -18.38 8.14
C MET A 194 3.04 -16.91 7.83
N ASN A 195 3.37 -16.10 8.83
CA ASN A 195 3.64 -14.68 8.61
C ASN A 195 4.96 -14.46 7.86
N ASN A 196 6.00 -15.22 8.21
CA ASN A 196 7.27 -15.20 7.49
C ASN A 196 7.10 -15.62 6.02
N PHE A 197 6.24 -16.62 5.76
CA PHE A 197 5.89 -16.99 4.39
C PHE A 197 5.18 -15.85 3.63
N ARG A 198 4.28 -15.10 4.28
CA ARG A 198 3.64 -13.92 3.67
C ARG A 198 4.66 -12.82 3.37
N ILE A 199 5.60 -12.54 4.28
CA ILE A 199 6.65 -11.53 4.10
C ILE A 199 7.55 -11.92 2.92
N LEU A 200 8.04 -13.16 2.91
CA LEU A 200 8.91 -13.66 1.83
C LEU A 200 8.21 -13.63 0.48
N ASN A 201 6.95 -14.06 0.38
CA ASN A 201 6.19 -13.98 -0.87
C ASN A 201 5.88 -12.54 -1.29
N GLY A 202 5.77 -11.61 -0.34
CA GLY A 202 5.59 -10.19 -0.63
C GLY A 202 6.82 -9.55 -1.29
N LEU A 203 8.02 -10.02 -0.92
CA LEU A 203 9.31 -9.56 -1.47
C LEU A 203 9.72 -10.34 -2.73
N TYR A 204 9.47 -11.64 -2.74
CA TYR A 204 9.87 -12.60 -3.78
C TYR A 204 8.67 -13.46 -4.19
N PRO A 205 7.77 -12.94 -5.03
CA PRO A 205 6.66 -13.72 -5.55
C PRO A 205 7.18 -14.90 -6.38
N THR A 206 6.82 -16.13 -6.00
CA THR A 206 7.21 -17.37 -6.69
C THR A 206 6.10 -17.86 -7.63
N ASP A 207 6.44 -18.68 -8.65
CA ASP A 207 5.49 -19.21 -9.65
C ASP A 207 4.35 -20.08 -9.07
N LEU A 208 4.50 -20.57 -7.83
CA LEU A 208 3.41 -21.20 -7.05
C LEU A 208 2.32 -20.17 -6.62
N GLY A 209 2.45 -18.92 -7.05
CA GLY A 209 1.84 -17.72 -6.50
C GLY A 209 0.39 -17.44 -6.89
N VAL A 210 -0.11 -17.85 -8.05
CA VAL A 210 -1.45 -17.38 -8.51
C VAL A 210 -2.56 -17.77 -7.52
N ARG A 211 -2.52 -19.00 -6.99
CA ARG A 211 -3.48 -19.45 -5.96
C ARG A 211 -3.28 -18.74 -4.61
N THR A 212 -2.03 -18.45 -4.23
CA THR A 212 -1.76 -17.75 -2.96
C THR A 212 -2.13 -16.28 -3.03
N ILE A 213 -2.10 -15.69 -4.23
CA ILE A 213 -2.51 -14.31 -4.52
C ILE A 213 -4.01 -14.13 -4.37
N GLU A 214 -4.82 -14.97 -5.04
CA GLU A 214 -6.28 -14.96 -4.92
C GLU A 214 -6.70 -15.20 -3.47
N GLN A 215 -6.05 -16.14 -2.81
CA GLN A 215 -6.31 -16.44 -1.40
C GLN A 215 -5.92 -15.27 -0.49
N ALA A 216 -4.81 -14.59 -0.74
CA ALA A 216 -4.42 -13.40 0.02
C ALA A 216 -5.43 -12.27 -0.15
N PHE A 217 -5.90 -12.03 -1.38
CA PHE A 217 -6.97 -11.07 -1.65
C PHE A 217 -8.25 -11.43 -0.89
N TYR A 218 -8.72 -12.67 -1.02
CA TYR A 218 -9.96 -13.13 -0.39
C TYR A 218 -9.87 -13.10 1.15
N ASN A 219 -8.71 -13.47 1.72
CA ASN A 219 -8.48 -13.37 3.16
C ASN A 219 -8.54 -11.91 3.63
N GLY A 220 -7.88 -10.99 2.95
CA GLY A 220 -7.97 -9.56 3.30
C GLY A 220 -9.39 -9.02 3.21
N PHE A 221 -10.17 -9.45 2.20
CA PHE A 221 -11.58 -9.10 2.11
C PHE A 221 -12.37 -9.61 3.33
N LYS A 222 -12.15 -10.85 3.77
CA LYS A 222 -12.77 -11.41 4.98
C LYS A 222 -12.34 -10.69 6.26
N ASP A 223 -11.06 -10.35 6.37
CA ASP A 223 -10.53 -9.63 7.54
C ASP A 223 -11.24 -8.26 7.67
N ALA A 224 -11.50 -7.58 6.54
CA ALA A 224 -12.29 -6.36 6.51
C ALA A 224 -13.77 -6.59 6.89
N ILE A 225 -14.42 -7.64 6.37
CA ILE A 225 -15.80 -7.99 6.77
C ILE A 225 -15.89 -8.20 8.27
N ARG A 226 -14.95 -8.96 8.84
CA ARG A 226 -14.88 -9.22 10.28
C ARG A 226 -14.73 -7.93 11.05
N PHE A 227 -13.84 -7.03 10.62
CA PHE A 227 -13.67 -5.72 11.22
C PHE A 227 -14.97 -4.90 11.20
N LEU A 228 -15.65 -4.82 10.05
CA LEU A 228 -16.92 -4.09 9.92
C LEU A 228 -18.00 -4.68 10.84
N GLN A 229 -18.10 -6.00 10.94
CA GLN A 229 -19.06 -6.68 11.82
C GLN A 229 -18.81 -6.39 13.30
N ILE A 230 -17.54 -6.45 13.74
CA ILE A 230 -17.17 -6.18 15.13
C ILE A 230 -17.48 -4.74 15.53
N ASN A 231 -17.33 -3.80 14.60
CA ASN A 231 -17.52 -2.37 14.85
C ASN A 231 -18.93 -1.86 14.50
N GLY A 232 -19.85 -2.73 14.03
CA GLY A 232 -21.21 -2.32 13.65
C GLY A 232 -21.29 -1.48 12.38
N GLU A 233 -20.26 -1.54 11.53
CA GLU A 233 -20.10 -0.75 10.29
C GLU A 233 -20.43 -1.58 9.03
N PHE A 234 -20.99 -2.78 9.16
CA PHE A 234 -21.31 -3.64 8.03
C PHE A 234 -22.69 -3.32 7.45
N ASN A 235 -22.73 -2.79 6.22
CA ASN A 235 -23.97 -2.63 5.46
C ASN A 235 -24.02 -3.67 4.34
N GLY A 236 -24.84 -4.71 4.51
CA GLY A 236 -24.95 -5.86 3.61
C GLY A 236 -26.28 -5.94 2.88
N ASP A 237 -27.02 -4.84 2.81
CA ASP A 237 -28.32 -4.73 2.11
C ASP A 237 -28.21 -4.97 0.59
#